data_AF-A0AAE0QJL2-F1
#
_entry.id   AF-A0AAE0QJL2-F1
#
_cell.length_a   1.000
_cell.length_b   1.000
_cell.length_c   1.000
_cell.angle_alpha   90.00
_cell.angle_beta   90.00
_cell.angle_gamma   90.00
#
_symmetry.space_group_name_H-M   'P 1'
#
loop_
_entity.id
_entity.type
_entity.pdbx_description
1 polymer ?
#
loop_
_entity_poly.entity_id
_entity_poly.type
_entity_poly.pdbx_seq_one_letter_code
_entity_poly.pdbx_strand_id
1 'polypeptide(L)'
;MSMKDTSQGQPMSRTTIMEMLSKRFEKLPDFDRKLYAYGPVYLGANAGLAGLIANSLYRRALNVTQGRFTSGLPMSVLPFLTTVALYNATVSNPLLSGDLNCSNCALLRGALVGVVGGGIYPILLALPVNAGLAARYSSAPMPEKG
;
A
#
# COMPACT_ATOMS: atom_id res chain seq x y z
N MET A 1 -20.16 34.03 -42.23
CA MET A 1 -20.46 33.65 -40.83
C MET A 1 -20.60 32.14 -40.77
N SER A 2 -20.06 31.55 -39.72
CA SER A 2 -20.14 30.14 -39.30
C SER A 2 -18.95 29.25 -39.66
N MET A 3 -18.11 29.06 -38.64
CA MET A 3 -16.96 28.18 -38.56
C MET A 3 -17.40 26.72 -38.43
N LYS A 4 -16.52 25.90 -39.01
CA LYS A 4 -16.37 24.46 -39.03
C LYS A 4 -16.01 23.95 -37.63
N ASP A 5 -16.69 22.91 -37.15
CA ASP A 5 -16.09 21.94 -36.24
C ASP A 5 -16.79 20.59 -36.37
N THR A 6 -16.18 19.71 -37.15
CA THR A 6 -16.47 18.27 -37.14
C THR A 6 -15.13 17.60 -36.89
N SER A 7 -14.66 17.67 -35.65
CA SER A 7 -13.51 16.90 -35.21
C SER A 7 -13.96 15.47 -34.92
N GLN A 8 -13.63 14.57 -35.84
CA GLN A 8 -13.75 13.14 -35.66
C GLN A 8 -12.98 12.73 -34.39
N GLY A 9 -13.69 12.18 -33.40
CA GLY A 9 -13.08 11.61 -32.21
C GLY A 9 -12.28 10.35 -32.56
N GLN A 10 -10.99 10.51 -32.86
CA GLN A 10 -10.05 9.39 -32.78
C GLN A 10 -9.95 8.93 -31.32
N PRO A 11 -9.92 7.61 -31.04
CA PRO A 11 -9.57 7.13 -29.71
C PRO A 11 -8.14 7.60 -29.42
N MET A 12 -7.99 8.59 -28.54
CA MET A 12 -6.67 9.07 -28.13
C MET A 12 -5.88 7.90 -27.54
N SER A 13 -4.67 7.70 -28.04
CA SER A 13 -3.81 6.61 -27.57
C SER A 13 -3.46 6.82 -26.09
N ARG A 14 -3.35 5.72 -25.32
CA ARG A 14 -3.00 5.75 -23.89
C ARG A 14 -1.75 6.59 -23.61
N THR A 15 -0.78 6.53 -24.51
CA THR A 15 0.48 7.29 -24.40
C THR A 15 0.25 8.80 -24.53
N THR A 16 -0.63 9.24 -25.43
CA THR A 16 -1.02 10.65 -25.56
C THR A 16 -1.74 11.16 -24.31
N ILE A 17 -2.61 10.34 -23.72
CA ILE A 17 -3.33 10.66 -22.48
C ILE A 17 -2.33 10.80 -21.32
N MET A 18 -1.42 9.85 -21.16
CA MET A 18 -0.35 9.90 -20.15
C MET A 18 0.50 11.16 -20.28
N GLU A 19 0.89 11.53 -21.50
CA GLU A 19 1.69 12.73 -21.75
C GLU A 19 0.93 14.02 -21.41
N MET A 20 -0.37 14.07 -21.72
CA MET A 20 -1.22 15.20 -21.36
C MET A 20 -1.39 15.32 -19.84
N LEU A 21 -1.62 14.20 -19.15
CA LEU A 21 -1.75 14.15 -17.70
C LEU A 21 -0.44 14.47 -16.99
N SER A 22 0.71 14.00 -17.48
CA SER A 22 2.02 14.33 -16.90
C SER A 22 2.34 15.82 -17.03
N LYS A 23 2.10 16.42 -18.20
CA LYS A 23 2.27 17.87 -18.39
C LYS A 23 1.34 18.70 -17.50
N ARG A 24 0.13 18.21 -17.20
CA ARG A 24 -0.74 18.85 -16.22
C ARG A 24 -0.20 18.66 -14.81
N PHE A 25 0.29 17.47 -14.47
CA PHE A 25 0.91 17.17 -13.18
C PHE A 25 2.06 18.12 -12.83
N GLU A 26 2.90 18.46 -13.82
CA GLU A 26 3.99 19.43 -13.64
C GLU A 26 3.52 20.85 -13.36
N LYS A 27 2.31 21.21 -13.80
CA LYS A 27 1.70 22.52 -13.54
C LYS A 27 0.98 22.61 -12.20
N LEU A 28 0.84 21.51 -11.46
CA LEU A 28 0.25 21.55 -10.13
C LEU A 28 1.18 22.24 -9.12
N PRO A 29 0.61 22.80 -8.03
CA PRO A 29 1.38 23.28 -6.89
C PRO A 29 2.36 22.22 -6.38
N ASP A 30 3.53 22.65 -5.91
CA ASP A 30 4.55 21.73 -5.39
C ASP A 30 4.06 20.86 -4.23
N PHE A 31 3.12 21.38 -3.44
CA PHE A 31 2.50 20.64 -2.35
C PHE A 31 1.75 19.39 -2.87
N ASP A 32 0.90 19.56 -3.89
CA ASP A 32 0.12 18.45 -4.46
C ASP A 32 1.01 17.44 -5.16
N ARG A 33 2.05 17.91 -5.86
CA ARG A 33 3.06 17.05 -6.49
C ARG A 33 3.78 16.19 -5.46
N LYS A 34 4.19 16.78 -4.34
CA LYS A 34 4.84 16.06 -3.23
C LYS A 34 3.88 15.08 -2.56
N LEU A 35 2.63 15.47 -2.34
CA LEU A 35 1.63 14.60 -1.73
C LEU A 35 1.37 13.36 -2.59
N TYR A 36 1.29 13.52 -3.91
CA TYR A 36 1.17 12.41 -4.84
C TYR A 36 2.43 11.52 -4.86
N ALA A 37 3.62 12.12 -4.94
CA ALA A 37 4.88 11.38 -5.03
C ALA A 37 5.24 10.62 -3.73
N TYR A 38 5.02 11.24 -2.57
CA TYR A 38 5.37 10.69 -1.26
C TYR A 38 4.21 9.98 -0.57
N GLY A 39 2.98 10.15 -1.03
CA GLY A 39 1.79 9.49 -0.48
C GLY A 39 1.94 7.96 -0.32
N PRO A 40 2.36 7.22 -1.37
CA PRO A 40 2.57 5.78 -1.27
C PRO A 40 3.61 5.41 -0.19
N VAL A 41 4.69 6.18 -0.10
CA VAL A 41 5.78 5.98 0.87
C VAL A 41 5.30 6.22 2.29
N TYR A 42 4.53 7.30 2.51
CA TYR A 42 3.95 7.60 3.82
C TYR A 42 2.97 6.51 4.27
N LEU A 43 2.11 6.04 3.35
CA LEU A 43 1.18 4.96 3.64
C LEU A 43 1.92 3.64 3.95
N GLY A 44 2.96 3.32 3.16
CA GLY A 44 3.82 2.17 3.42
C GLY A 44 4.57 2.26 4.75
N ALA A 45 5.08 3.44 5.11
CA ALA A 45 5.76 3.64 6.39
C ALA A 45 4.83 3.34 7.57
N ASN A 46 3.58 3.81 7.50
CA ASN A 46 2.56 3.47 8.47
C ASN A 46 2.26 1.97 8.52
N ALA A 47 2.17 1.30 7.36
CA ALA A 47 2.00 -0.15 7.28
C ALA A 47 3.14 -0.92 7.96
N GLY A 48 4.39 -0.50 7.73
CA GLY A 48 5.57 -1.09 8.37
C GLY A 48 5.58 -0.88 9.88
N LEU A 49 5.20 0.32 10.35
CA LEU A 49 5.05 0.59 11.78
C LEU A 49 3.92 -0.25 12.40
N ALA A 50 2.79 -0.39 11.71
CA ALA A 50 1.68 -1.24 12.15
C ALA A 50 2.13 -2.70 12.28
N GLY A 51 2.94 -3.20 11.34
CA GLY A 51 3.54 -4.53 11.42
C GLY A 51 4.47 -4.72 12.62
N LEU A 52 5.30 -3.71 12.95
CA LEU A 52 6.13 -3.74 14.14
C LEU A 52 5.32 -3.72 15.44
N ILE A 53 4.26 -2.92 15.49
CA ILE A 53 3.36 -2.84 16.64
C ILE A 53 2.63 -4.19 16.82
N ALA A 54 2.04 -4.73 15.75
CA ALA A 54 1.39 -6.04 15.77
C ALA A 54 2.36 -7.14 16.23
N ASN A 55 3.59 -7.14 15.71
CA ASN A 55 4.64 -8.06 16.13
C ASN A 55 4.96 -7.92 17.62
N SER A 56 5.09 -6.70 18.14
CA SER A 56 5.33 -6.45 19.57
C SER A 56 4.21 -7.00 20.45
N LEU A 57 2.95 -6.80 20.05
CA LEU A 57 1.77 -7.29 20.76
C LEU A 57 1.74 -8.82 20.80
N TYR A 58 1.89 -9.49 19.67
CA TYR A 58 1.87 -10.96 19.62
C TYR A 58 3.04 -11.61 20.34
N ARG A 59 4.24 -10.99 20.30
CA ARG A 59 5.37 -11.47 21.09
C ARG A 59 5.12 -11.40 22.58
N ARG A 60 4.46 -10.34 23.07
CA ARG A 60 4.06 -10.24 24.48
C ARG A 60 3.00 -11.27 24.83
N ALA A 61 2.00 -11.46 23.96
CA ALA A 61 0.93 -12.44 24.17
C ALA A 61 1.44 -13.89 24.20
N LEU A 62 2.41 -14.23 23.34
CA LEU A 62 2.98 -15.59 23.21
C LEU A 62 4.32 -15.78 23.98
N ASN A 63 4.67 -14.82 24.84
CA ASN A 63 5.89 -14.80 25.65
C ASN A 63 7.20 -15.06 24.86
N VAL A 64 7.29 -14.53 23.64
CA VAL A 64 8.43 -14.77 22.74
C VAL A 64 9.52 -13.72 22.95
N THR A 65 10.65 -14.13 23.55
CA THR A 65 11.81 -13.26 23.82
C THR A 65 12.89 -13.34 22.73
N GLN A 66 12.97 -14.45 22.00
CA GLN A 66 13.99 -14.70 20.97
C GLN A 66 13.64 -14.05 19.61
N GLY A 67 14.62 -13.92 18.71
CA GLY A 67 14.37 -13.53 17.31
C GLY A 67 13.78 -12.13 17.09
N ARG A 68 14.20 -11.11 17.87
CA ARG A 68 13.66 -9.73 17.78
C ARG A 68 13.87 -9.07 16.43
N PHE A 69 15.08 -9.23 15.88
CA PHE A 69 15.40 -8.74 14.54
C PHE A 69 14.81 -9.62 13.44
N THR A 70 14.86 -10.95 13.61
CA THR A 70 14.39 -11.90 12.59
C THR A 70 12.88 -11.85 12.38
N SER A 71 12.10 -11.51 13.42
CA SER A 71 10.66 -11.24 13.30
C SER A 71 10.36 -9.78 12.96
N GLY A 72 11.09 -8.81 13.53
CA GLY A 72 10.81 -7.39 13.32
C GLY A 72 11.07 -6.90 11.90
N LEU A 73 12.17 -7.33 11.28
CA LEU A 73 12.57 -6.88 9.94
C LEU A 73 11.56 -7.27 8.85
N PRO A 74 11.14 -8.54 8.71
CA PRO A 74 10.09 -8.88 7.73
C PRO A 74 8.75 -8.21 8.06
N MET A 75 8.44 -7.97 9.34
CA MET A 75 7.20 -7.31 9.74
C MET A 75 7.17 -5.82 9.44
N SER A 76 8.32 -5.16 9.29
CA SER A 76 8.35 -3.76 8.82
C SER A 76 8.45 -3.70 7.29
N VAL A 77 9.38 -4.46 6.71
CA VAL A 77 9.75 -4.35 5.30
C VAL A 77 8.66 -4.89 4.38
N LEU A 78 8.05 -6.05 4.71
CA LEU A 78 7.03 -6.63 3.83
C LEU A 78 5.78 -5.74 3.78
N PRO A 79 5.15 -5.33 4.90
CA PRO A 79 3.99 -4.43 4.83
C PRO A 79 4.31 -3.08 4.19
N PHE A 80 5.52 -2.54 4.41
CA PHE A 80 5.98 -1.32 3.74
C PHE A 80 5.99 -1.48 2.23
N LEU A 81 6.77 -2.44 1.71
CA LEU A 81 6.93 -2.62 0.27
C LEU A 81 5.64 -3.04 -0.40
N THR A 82 4.88 -3.95 0.21
CA THR A 82 3.59 -4.41 -0.31
C THR A 82 2.61 -3.24 -0.45
N THR A 83 2.51 -2.38 0.55
CA THR A 83 1.58 -1.23 0.51
C THR A 83 2.02 -0.19 -0.53
N VAL A 84 3.32 0.13 -0.61
CA VAL A 84 3.86 1.04 -1.64
C VAL A 84 3.59 0.51 -3.04
N ALA A 85 3.87 -0.78 -3.27
CA ALA A 85 3.68 -1.41 -4.56
C ALA A 85 2.20 -1.46 -4.95
N LEU A 86 1.32 -1.88 -4.04
CA LEU A 86 -0.13 -1.93 -4.27
C LEU A 86 -0.71 -0.55 -4.57
N TYR A 87 -0.33 0.48 -3.79
CA TYR A 87 -0.82 1.83 -4.00
C TYR A 87 -0.38 2.36 -5.37
N ASN A 88 0.90 2.17 -5.73
CA ASN A 88 1.37 2.60 -7.05
C ASN A 88 0.68 1.88 -8.20
N ALA A 89 0.50 0.56 -8.09
CA ALA A 89 -0.12 -0.24 -9.15
C ALA A 89 -1.62 0.04 -9.33
N THR A 90 -2.35 0.31 -8.25
CA THR A 90 -3.83 0.37 -8.27
C THR A 90 -4.41 1.78 -8.19
N VAL A 91 -3.60 2.75 -7.75
CA VAL A 91 -4.00 4.15 -7.57
C VAL A 91 -3.12 5.07 -8.42
N SER A 92 -1.81 5.17 -8.14
CA SER A 92 -0.93 6.15 -8.80
C SER A 92 -0.85 5.97 -10.33
N ASN A 93 -0.43 4.79 -10.80
CA ASN A 93 -0.28 4.54 -12.24
C ASN A 93 -1.58 4.71 -13.04
N PRO A 94 -2.75 4.18 -12.61
CA PRO A 94 -3.99 4.38 -13.36
C PRO A 94 -4.53 5.82 -13.28
N LEU A 95 -4.20 6.59 -12.24
CA LEU A 95 -4.47 8.04 -12.19
C LEU A 95 -3.68 8.77 -13.28
N LEU A 96 -2.37 8.52 -13.41
CA LEU A 96 -1.53 9.16 -14.42
C LEU A 96 -1.80 8.65 -15.85
N SER A 97 -2.34 7.44 -15.98
CA SER A 97 -2.70 6.84 -17.27
C SER A 97 -4.09 7.21 -17.79
N GLY A 98 -4.87 7.94 -16.98
CA GLY A 98 -6.25 8.29 -17.33
C GLY A 98 -7.20 7.09 -17.38
N ASP A 99 -6.82 5.95 -16.79
CA ASP A 99 -7.71 4.80 -16.59
C ASP A 99 -8.63 5.03 -15.36
N LEU A 100 -8.23 5.93 -14.46
CA LEU A 100 -8.96 6.31 -13.24
C LEU A 100 -9.49 7.76 -13.32
N ASN A 101 -10.62 7.96 -14.02
CA ASN A 101 -11.22 9.29 -14.21
C ASN A 101 -12.27 9.68 -13.14
N CYS A 102 -12.66 8.76 -12.24
CA CYS A 102 -13.64 9.03 -11.19
C CYS A 102 -12.97 9.29 -9.83
N SER A 103 -13.23 10.47 -9.25
CA SER A 103 -12.72 10.86 -7.92
C SER A 103 -13.06 9.83 -6.84
N ASN A 104 -14.32 9.35 -6.82
CA ASN A 104 -14.76 8.37 -5.82
C ASN A 104 -14.03 7.02 -5.98
N CYS A 105 -13.71 6.61 -7.20
CA CYS A 105 -12.98 5.36 -7.46
C CYS A 105 -11.54 5.43 -6.96
N ALA A 106 -10.85 6.56 -7.20
CA ALA A 106 -9.51 6.78 -6.68
C ALA A 106 -9.50 6.78 -5.15
N LEU A 107 -10.49 7.43 -4.53
CA LEU A 107 -10.68 7.43 -3.08
C LEU A 107 -10.92 6.02 -2.53
N LEU A 108 -11.87 5.28 -3.09
CA LEU A 108 -12.21 3.92 -2.67
C LEU A 108 -11.02 2.96 -2.81
N ARG A 109 -10.27 3.02 -3.92
CA ARG A 109 -9.08 2.19 -4.12
C ARG A 109 -7.96 2.55 -3.14
N GLY A 110 -7.69 3.85 -2.95
CA GLY A 110 -6.72 4.32 -1.96
C GLY A 110 -7.07 3.89 -0.54
N ALA A 111 -8.34 4.05 -0.15
CA ALA A 111 -8.84 3.62 1.15
C ALA A 111 -8.73 2.11 1.33
N LEU A 112 -9.12 1.31 0.32
CA LEU A 112 -9.00 -0.14 0.34
C LEU A 112 -7.55 -0.59 0.53
N VAL A 113 -6.60 0.00 -0.22
CA VAL A 113 -5.17 -0.29 -0.08
C VAL A 113 -4.67 0.10 1.30
N GLY A 114 -5.10 1.24 1.85
CA GLY A 114 -4.73 1.67 3.19
C GLY A 114 -5.24 0.71 4.29
N VAL A 115 -6.51 0.32 4.23
CA VAL A 115 -7.11 -0.60 5.23
C VAL A 115 -6.50 -2.00 5.12
N VAL A 116 -6.45 -2.55 3.91
CA VAL A 116 -5.99 -3.93 3.69
C VAL A 116 -4.47 -4.02 3.81
N GLY A 117 -3.72 -3.19 3.06
CA GLY A 117 -2.26 -3.21 3.06
C GLY A 117 -1.64 -2.63 4.33
N GLY A 118 -2.22 -1.56 4.88
CA GLY A 118 -1.71 -0.87 6.06
C GLY A 118 -2.23 -1.39 7.40
N GLY A 119 -3.40 -2.04 7.44
CA GLY A 119 -4.03 -2.51 8.67
C GLY A 119 -4.11 -4.04 8.75
N ILE A 120 -4.94 -4.64 7.89
CA ILE A 120 -5.28 -6.07 8.00
C ILE A 120 -4.06 -6.95 7.70
N TYR A 121 -3.32 -6.65 6.63
CA TYR A 121 -2.15 -7.42 6.22
C TYR A 121 -1.06 -7.53 7.30
N PRO A 122 -0.56 -6.44 7.91
CA PRO A 122 0.47 -6.54 8.95
C PRO A 122 0.00 -7.33 10.19
N ILE A 123 -1.27 -7.22 10.57
CA ILE A 123 -1.84 -7.97 11.70
C ILE A 123 -1.87 -9.46 11.39
N LEU A 124 -2.41 -9.84 10.23
CA LEU A 124 -2.50 -11.24 9.81
C LEU A 124 -1.12 -11.86 9.57
N LEU A 125 -0.15 -11.08 9.06
CA LEU A 125 1.21 -11.55 8.83
C LEU A 125 1.94 -11.84 10.16
N ALA A 126 1.71 -11.02 11.19
CA ALA A 126 2.38 -11.16 12.48
C ALA A 126 1.95 -12.42 13.26
N LEU A 127 0.71 -12.90 13.06
CA LEU A 127 0.19 -14.11 13.70
C LEU A 127 1.02 -15.38 13.42
N PRO A 128 1.13 -15.87 12.17
CA PRO A 128 1.84 -17.11 11.87
C PRO A 128 3.35 -17.00 12.19
N VAL A 129 3.96 -15.83 12.04
CA VAL A 129 5.37 -15.64 12.37
C VAL A 129 5.62 -15.77 13.88
N ASN A 130 4.78 -15.16 14.71
CA ASN A 130 4.93 -15.26 16.16
C ASN A 130 4.49 -16.61 16.72
N ALA A 131 3.45 -17.22 16.14
CA ALA A 131 3.05 -18.59 16.48
C ALA A 131 4.14 -19.60 16.11
N GLY A 132 4.73 -19.48 14.92
CA GLY A 132 5.86 -20.31 14.50
C GLY A 132 7.08 -20.13 15.40
N LEU A 133 7.35 -18.89 15.85
CA LEU A 133 8.45 -18.61 16.78
C LEU A 133 8.18 -19.20 18.17
N ALA A 134 6.95 -19.11 18.65
CA ALA A 134 6.54 -19.71 19.92
C ALA A 134 6.64 -21.24 19.87
N ALA A 135 6.27 -21.85 18.75
CA ALA A 135 6.41 -23.28 18.53
C ALA A 135 7.88 -23.73 18.49
N ARG A 136 8.75 -22.94 17.87
CA ARG A 136 10.19 -23.25 17.74
C ARG A 136 10.95 -23.12 19.05
N TYR A 137 10.56 -22.19 19.91
CA TYR A 137 11.24 -21.94 21.20
C TYR A 137 10.45 -22.45 22.42
N SER A 138 9.38 -23.21 22.20
CA SER A 138 8.49 -23.72 23.26
C SER A 138 8.08 -22.65 24.28
N SER A 139 7.85 -21.41 23.82
CA SER A 139 7.61 -20.27 24.71
C SER A 139 6.16 -20.18 25.21
N ALA A 140 5.24 -20.90 24.56
CA ALA A 140 3.84 -21.01 24.96
C ALA A 140 3.38 -22.48 24.82
N PRO A 141 2.53 -22.98 25.75
CA PRO A 141 1.96 -24.31 25.63
C PRO A 141 1.08 -24.36 24.38
N MET A 142 1.47 -25.18 23.40
CA MET A 142 0.65 -25.46 22.24
C MET A 142 -0.45 -26.46 22.62
N PRO A 143 -1.66 -26.38 22.02
CA PRO A 143 -2.71 -27.34 22.29
C PRO A 143 -2.19 -28.76 22.05
N GLU A 144 -2.43 -29.65 23.02
CA GLU A 144 -2.11 -31.08 22.86
C GLU A 144 -2.84 -31.61 21.63
N LYS A 145 -2.14 -32.44 20.84
CA LYS A 145 -2.76 -33.13 19.71
C LYS A 145 -3.81 -34.06 20.29
N GLY A 146 -5.08 -33.77 20.03
CA GLY A 146 -6.21 -34.65 20.34
C GLY A 146 -6.13 -35.97 19.60
#